data_AF-A0AAF0LET3-F1
#
_entry.id   AF-A0AAF0LET3-F1
#
_cell.length_a   1.000
_cell.length_b   1.000
_cell.length_c   1.000
_cell.angle_alpha   90.00
_cell.angle_beta   90.00
_cell.angle_gamma   90.00
#
_symmetry.space_group_name_H-M   'P 1'
#
loop_
_entity.id
_entity.type
_entity.pdbx_description
1 polymer ?
#
loop_
_entity_poly.entity_id
_entity_poly.type
_entity_poly.pdbx_seq_one_letter_code
_entity_poly.pdbx_strand_id
1 'polypeptide(L)'
;MTTNIHVGLSGLRDALVFLENTNNTLDGASAVGTSAFWACALDEQLRAVDSEYERRRDDSAGGRLLPGIRLVRNAVTHGAVVAVEQAPRLVLPMRLPTTLTHLAYRPLEDVLRDWVGNRIQTKDIQRQDEIYRAHIAGTAVLDTMAAAYDWFVGDTGLTTNDFPWRGY
;
A
#
# COMPACT_ATOMS: atom_id res chain seq x y z
N MET A 1 17.28 -0.69 18.88
CA MET A 1 16.21 -1.25 18.01
C MET A 1 15.27 -0.19 17.46
N THR A 2 15.05 0.91 18.17
CA THR A 2 14.23 2.05 17.75
C THR A 2 14.69 2.73 16.46
N THR A 3 16.00 2.77 16.16
CA THR A 3 16.54 3.45 14.97
C THR A 3 16.02 2.88 13.64
N ASN A 4 15.86 1.56 13.51
CA ASN A 4 15.42 0.95 12.25
C ASN A 4 13.94 1.22 11.94
N ILE A 5 13.10 1.23 12.99
CA ILE A 5 11.67 1.57 12.88
C ILE A 5 11.50 3.02 12.41
N HIS A 6 12.30 3.96 12.93
CA HIS A 6 12.27 5.36 12.49
C HIS A 6 12.66 5.52 11.01
N VAL A 7 13.69 4.78 10.56
CA VAL A 7 14.10 4.79 9.15
C VAL A 7 12.99 4.22 8.27
N GLY A 8 12.38 3.11 8.66
CA GLY A 8 11.28 2.50 7.91
C GLY A 8 10.05 3.42 7.81
N LEU A 9 9.68 4.07 8.91
CA LEU A 9 8.56 5.01 8.93
C LEU A 9 8.84 6.28 8.11
N SER A 10 10.06 6.82 8.19
CA SER A 10 10.48 7.97 7.36
C SER A 10 10.48 7.62 5.88
N GLY A 11 11.03 6.45 5.53
CA GLY A 11 11.03 5.97 4.14
C GLY A 11 9.63 5.76 3.58
N LEU A 12 8.70 5.22 4.39
CA LEU A 12 7.30 5.09 4.00
C LEU A 12 6.64 6.46 3.78
N ARG A 13 6.88 7.42 4.67
CA ARG A 13 6.37 8.80 4.52
C ARG A 13 6.87 9.44 3.22
N ASP A 14 8.17 9.39 2.96
CA ASP A 14 8.74 9.99 1.76
C ASP A 14 8.19 9.34 0.48
N ALA A 15 7.97 8.01 0.53
CA ALA A 15 7.32 7.29 -0.57
C ALA A 15 5.85 7.70 -0.75
N LEU A 16 5.11 8.00 0.31
CA LEU A 16 3.74 8.53 0.23
C LEU A 16 3.70 9.95 -0.37
N VAL A 17 4.63 10.82 0.03
CA VAL A 17 4.76 12.16 -0.56
C VAL A 17 5.09 12.04 -2.05
N PHE A 18 5.98 11.12 -2.42
CA PHE A 18 6.28 10.86 -3.83
C PHE A 18 5.06 10.32 -4.59
N LEU A 19 4.30 9.39 -3.99
CA LEU A 19 3.06 8.86 -4.56
C LEU A 19 2.01 9.94 -4.76
N GLU A 20 1.79 10.81 -3.78
CA GLU A 20 0.84 11.93 -3.88
C GLU A 20 1.17 12.84 -5.07
N ASN A 21 2.46 13.15 -5.26
CA ASN A 21 2.94 13.98 -6.37
C ASN A 21 2.91 13.27 -7.74
N THR A 22 2.78 11.94 -7.78
CA THR A 22 2.83 11.13 -9.00
C THR A 22 1.57 10.31 -9.27
N ASN A 23 0.51 10.49 -8.45
CA ASN A 23 -0.74 9.72 -8.52
C ASN A 23 -1.52 9.88 -9.85
N ASN A 24 -1.07 10.78 -10.72
CA ASN A 24 -1.68 11.07 -12.01
C ASN A 24 -0.70 10.88 -13.18
N THR A 25 0.50 10.34 -12.94
CA THR A 25 1.58 10.21 -13.93
C THR A 25 1.99 8.75 -14.14
N LEU A 26 2.77 8.49 -15.21
CA LEU A 26 3.37 7.17 -15.47
C LEU A 26 4.33 6.72 -14.36
N ASP A 27 4.89 7.66 -13.60
CA ASP A 27 5.80 7.37 -12.49
C ASP A 27 5.08 6.82 -11.25
N GLY A 28 3.74 6.93 -11.21
CA GLY A 28 2.94 6.51 -10.07
C GLY A 28 3.03 5.01 -9.77
N ALA A 29 3.26 4.17 -10.79
CA ALA A 29 3.49 2.73 -10.57
C ALA A 29 4.77 2.45 -9.76
N SER A 30 5.85 3.17 -10.05
CA SER A 30 7.10 3.09 -9.27
C SER A 30 6.87 3.57 -7.84
N ALA A 31 6.11 4.66 -7.65
CA ALA A 31 5.76 5.16 -6.32
C ALA A 31 4.91 4.18 -5.50
N VAL A 32 3.96 3.48 -6.13
CA VAL A 32 3.19 2.38 -5.50
C VAL A 32 4.14 1.27 -5.05
N GLY A 33 5.04 0.84 -5.93
CA GLY A 33 6.04 -0.19 -5.61
C GLY A 33 6.92 0.21 -4.42
N THR A 34 7.48 1.41 -4.44
CA THR A 34 8.34 1.93 -3.38
C THR A 34 7.60 2.03 -2.04
N SER A 35 6.37 2.56 -2.03
CA SER A 35 5.58 2.68 -0.81
C SER A 35 5.19 1.30 -0.24
N ALA A 36 4.78 0.35 -1.09
CA ALA A 36 4.51 -1.02 -0.66
C ALA A 36 5.76 -1.73 -0.10
N PHE A 37 6.93 -1.49 -0.68
CA PHE A 37 8.21 -2.00 -0.17
C PHE A 37 8.51 -1.51 1.25
N TRP A 38 8.40 -0.20 1.49
CA TRP A 38 8.65 0.37 2.81
C TRP A 38 7.65 -0.11 3.86
N ALA A 39 6.36 -0.17 3.51
CA ALA A 39 5.33 -0.70 4.40
C ALA A 39 5.61 -2.17 4.80
N CYS A 40 5.99 -3.01 3.83
CA CYS A 40 6.32 -4.41 4.12
C CYS A 40 7.60 -4.56 4.95
N ALA A 41 8.62 -3.73 4.69
CA ALA A 41 9.85 -3.74 5.48
C ALA A 41 9.57 -3.39 6.95
N LEU A 42 8.67 -2.44 7.20
CA LEU A 42 8.26 -2.06 8.55
C LEU A 42 7.44 -3.16 9.24
N ASP A 43 6.49 -3.80 8.53
CA ASP A 43 5.73 -4.96 9.03
C ASP A 43 6.65 -6.13 9.40
N GLU A 44 7.65 -6.43 8.56
CA GLU A 44 8.62 -7.51 8.81
C GLU A 44 9.51 -7.23 10.01
N GLN A 45 9.96 -5.98 10.18
CA GLN A 45 10.75 -5.57 11.33
C GLN A 45 9.95 -5.69 12.62
N LEU A 46 8.73 -5.15 12.67
CA LEU A 46 7.89 -5.18 13.86
C LEU A 46 7.53 -6.61 14.26
N ARG A 47 7.18 -7.46 13.29
CA ARG A 47 6.94 -8.89 13.53
C ARG A 47 8.14 -9.60 14.12
N ALA A 48 9.36 -9.23 13.73
CA ALA A 48 10.57 -9.86 14.24
C ALA A 48 10.88 -9.48 15.70
N VAL A 49 10.31 -8.38 16.20
CA VAL A 49 10.69 -7.82 17.51
C VAL A 49 9.58 -7.82 18.55
N ASP A 50 8.32 -7.99 18.14
CA ASP A 50 7.16 -7.93 19.00
C ASP A 50 6.22 -9.09 18.71
N SER A 51 6.05 -9.98 19.71
CA SER A 51 5.23 -11.18 19.60
C SER A 51 3.73 -10.90 19.56
N GLU A 52 3.28 -9.75 20.04
CA GLU A 52 1.87 -9.33 20.02
C GLU A 52 1.51 -8.50 18.77
N TYR A 53 2.52 -8.14 17.97
CA TYR A 53 2.37 -7.27 16.81
C TYR A 53 1.31 -7.78 15.82
N GLU A 54 1.39 -9.05 15.44
CA GLU A 54 0.47 -9.60 14.44
C GLU A 54 -0.98 -9.53 14.91
N ARG A 55 -1.24 -9.79 16.20
CA ARG A 55 -2.58 -9.67 16.77
C ARG A 55 -3.08 -8.22 16.70
N ARG A 56 -2.28 -7.24 17.13
CA ARG A 56 -2.67 -5.82 17.07
C ARG A 56 -2.88 -5.31 15.65
N ARG A 57 -2.04 -5.76 14.71
CA ARG A 57 -2.18 -5.48 13.28
C ARG A 57 -3.50 -5.98 12.74
N ASP A 58 -3.83 -7.22 13.05
CA ASP A 58 -4.99 -7.92 12.51
C ASP A 58 -6.31 -7.39 13.11
N ASP A 59 -6.28 -6.91 14.37
CA ASP A 59 -7.42 -6.28 15.05
C ASP A 59 -7.72 -4.85 14.53
N SER A 60 -6.79 -4.23 13.79
CA SER A 60 -6.87 -2.85 13.31
C SER A 60 -7.32 -2.74 11.85
N ALA A 61 -8.08 -1.69 11.53
CA ALA A 61 -8.52 -1.43 10.16
C ALA A 61 -7.40 -1.08 9.18
N GLY A 62 -6.41 -0.29 9.61
CA GLY A 62 -5.24 0.03 8.80
C GLY A 62 -4.21 -1.10 8.79
N GLY A 63 -4.01 -1.76 9.95
CA GLY A 63 -3.05 -2.85 10.09
C GLY A 63 -3.40 -4.06 9.22
N ARG A 64 -4.68 -4.46 9.16
CA ARG A 64 -5.14 -5.60 8.37
C ARG A 64 -4.92 -5.45 6.86
N LEU A 65 -4.57 -4.26 6.36
CA LEU A 65 -4.25 -4.03 4.96
C LEU A 65 -2.88 -4.62 4.58
N LEU A 66 -1.96 -4.77 5.54
CA LEU A 66 -0.56 -5.12 5.26
C LEU A 66 -0.35 -6.48 4.57
N PRO A 67 -1.09 -7.55 4.88
CA PRO A 67 -1.04 -8.76 4.06
C PRO A 67 -1.38 -8.49 2.59
N GLY A 68 -2.41 -7.70 2.30
CA GLY A 68 -2.73 -7.32 0.92
C GLY A 68 -1.67 -6.42 0.27
N ILE A 69 -1.06 -5.49 1.03
CA ILE A 69 0.06 -4.66 0.55
C ILE A 69 1.29 -5.53 0.22
N ARG A 70 1.53 -6.61 0.97
CA ARG A 70 2.58 -7.58 0.64
C ARG A 70 2.35 -8.25 -0.71
N LEU A 71 1.09 -8.50 -1.10
CA LEU A 71 0.75 -8.94 -2.45
C LEU A 71 1.17 -7.91 -3.49
N VAL A 72 0.85 -6.63 -3.27
CA VAL A 72 1.23 -5.53 -4.17
C VAL A 72 2.74 -5.48 -4.37
N ARG A 73 3.52 -5.49 -3.28
CA ARG A 73 4.99 -5.51 -3.35
C ARG A 73 5.49 -6.70 -4.19
N ASN A 74 4.96 -7.88 -3.92
CA ASN A 74 5.37 -9.10 -4.62
C ASN A 74 4.99 -9.01 -6.12
N ALA A 75 3.79 -8.52 -6.44
CA ALA A 75 3.32 -8.34 -7.81
C ALA A 75 4.26 -7.40 -8.61
N VAL A 76 4.59 -6.24 -8.04
CA VAL A 76 5.53 -5.28 -8.65
C VAL A 76 6.91 -5.92 -8.87
N THR A 77 7.41 -6.67 -7.89
CA THR A 77 8.71 -7.36 -8.00
C THR A 77 8.69 -8.44 -9.09
N HIS A 78 7.54 -9.09 -9.28
CA HIS A 78 7.31 -10.12 -10.29
C HIS A 78 6.79 -9.56 -11.62
N GLY A 79 7.08 -8.30 -11.95
CA GLY A 79 6.83 -7.75 -13.27
C GLY A 79 5.36 -7.41 -13.57
N ALA A 80 4.45 -7.55 -12.60
CA ALA A 80 3.12 -6.95 -12.69
C ALA A 80 3.25 -5.45 -12.40
N VAL A 81 3.87 -4.71 -13.35
CA VAL A 81 4.15 -3.26 -13.28
C VAL A 81 2.87 -2.44 -13.08
N VAL A 82 1.69 -3.04 -13.26
CA VAL A 82 0.40 -2.37 -13.19
C VAL A 82 -0.46 -3.09 -12.16
N ALA A 83 -0.09 -3.08 -10.87
CA ALA A 83 -1.03 -3.47 -9.80
C ALA A 83 -2.17 -2.44 -9.63
N VAL A 84 -2.09 -1.33 -10.38
CA VAL A 84 -2.93 -0.14 -10.26
C VAL A 84 -3.37 0.32 -11.64
N GLU A 85 -4.55 0.91 -11.74
CA GLU A 85 -5.08 1.49 -12.96
C GLU A 85 -5.53 2.94 -12.74
N GLN A 86 -5.67 3.71 -13.82
CA GLN A 86 -6.28 5.03 -13.73
C GLN A 86 -7.80 4.90 -13.60
N ALA A 87 -8.34 5.33 -12.46
CA ALA A 87 -9.78 5.38 -12.22
C ALA A 87 -10.31 6.82 -12.28
N PRO A 88 -11.47 7.07 -12.92
CA PRO A 88 -12.09 8.40 -12.93
C PRO A 88 -12.53 8.79 -11.51
N ARG A 89 -12.11 9.96 -11.02
CA ARG A 89 -12.50 10.51 -9.72
C ARG A 89 -13.82 11.30 -9.78
N LEU A 90 -14.13 11.91 -10.92
CA LEU A 90 -15.36 12.67 -11.15
C LEU A 90 -15.76 12.57 -12.63
N VAL A 91 -17.01 12.17 -12.90
CA VAL A 91 -17.60 12.17 -14.24
C VAL A 91 -18.68 13.24 -14.29
N LEU A 92 -18.38 14.42 -14.86
CA LEU A 92 -19.36 15.48 -15.08
C LEU A 92 -20.05 15.27 -16.44
N PRO A 93 -21.37 15.54 -16.56
CA PRO A 93 -22.11 15.38 -17.82
C PRO A 93 -21.75 16.42 -18.91
N MET A 94 -20.74 17.27 -18.67
CA MET A 94 -20.20 18.21 -19.63
C MET A 94 -18.85 17.69 -20.13
N ARG A 95 -18.59 17.78 -21.45
CA ARG A 95 -17.30 17.43 -22.06
C ARG A 95 -16.19 18.38 -21.56
N LEU A 96 -15.72 18.16 -20.35
CA LEU A 96 -14.47 18.75 -19.86
C LEU A 96 -13.32 17.90 -20.42
N PRO A 97 -12.29 18.50 -21.04
CA PRO A 97 -11.17 17.76 -21.62
C PRO A 97 -10.25 17.09 -20.58
N THR A 98 -10.59 17.16 -19.29
CA THR A 98 -9.77 16.63 -18.19
C THR A 98 -10.65 15.79 -17.25
N THR A 99 -10.66 14.48 -17.49
CA THR A 99 -11.06 13.52 -16.44
C THR A 99 -10.03 13.63 -15.32
N LEU A 100 -10.47 13.98 -14.12
CA LEU A 100 -9.60 13.94 -12.95
C LEU A 100 -9.45 12.47 -12.57
N THR A 101 -8.34 11.84 -12.92
CA THR A 101 -8.06 10.43 -12.63
C THR A 101 -7.18 10.29 -11.40
N HIS A 102 -7.30 9.16 -10.69
CA HIS A 102 -6.40 8.76 -9.60
C HIS A 102 -5.96 7.32 -9.84
N LEU A 103 -4.87 6.87 -9.22
CA LEU A 103 -4.55 5.45 -9.22
C LEU A 103 -5.45 4.69 -8.24
N ALA A 104 -6.05 3.62 -8.73
CA ALA A 104 -6.77 2.64 -7.94
C ALA A 104 -6.14 1.26 -8.11
N TYR A 105 -6.24 0.41 -7.09
CA TYR A 105 -5.79 -0.98 -7.21
C TYR A 105 -6.71 -1.77 -8.13
N ARG A 106 -6.11 -2.60 -9.00
CA ARG A 106 -6.86 -3.47 -9.92
C ARG A 106 -7.54 -4.63 -9.19
N PRO A 107 -8.52 -5.30 -9.82
CA PRO A 107 -9.00 -6.59 -9.35
C PRO A 107 -7.85 -7.60 -9.20
N LEU A 108 -7.94 -8.49 -8.20
CA LEU A 108 -6.88 -9.48 -7.94
C LEU A 108 -6.60 -10.35 -9.16
N GLU A 109 -7.65 -10.77 -9.85
CA GLU A 109 -7.58 -11.64 -11.01
C GLU A 109 -6.77 -11.01 -12.16
N ASP A 110 -6.89 -9.68 -12.31
CA ASP A 110 -6.12 -8.92 -13.29
C ASP A 110 -4.65 -8.79 -12.90
N VAL A 111 -4.36 -8.58 -11.61
CA VAL A 111 -2.98 -8.58 -11.08
C VAL A 111 -2.31 -9.94 -11.28
N LEU A 112 -3.03 -11.03 -11.01
CA LEU A 112 -2.51 -12.39 -11.14
C LEU A 112 -2.30 -12.82 -12.58
N ARG A 113 -3.14 -12.33 -13.52
CA ARG A 113 -2.97 -12.59 -14.95
C ARG A 113 -1.63 -12.06 -15.47
N ASP A 114 -1.20 -10.91 -14.95
CA ASP A 114 0.02 -10.23 -15.39
C ASP A 114 1.26 -10.63 -14.56
N TRP A 115 1.12 -11.63 -13.67
CA TRP A 115 2.19 -12.09 -12.78
C TRP A 115 3.25 -12.90 -13.54
N VAL A 116 4.53 -12.51 -13.43
CA VAL A 116 5.64 -13.24 -14.04
C VAL A 116 6.27 -14.24 -13.07
N GLY A 117 6.28 -15.51 -13.47
CA GLY A 117 6.87 -16.62 -12.71
C GLY A 117 5.87 -17.40 -11.87
N ASN A 118 6.38 -18.38 -11.11
CA ASN A 118 5.53 -19.28 -10.32
C ASN A 118 5.24 -18.68 -8.94
N ARG A 119 3.96 -18.51 -8.62
CA ARG A 119 3.49 -18.12 -7.28
C ARG A 119 3.23 -19.37 -6.45
N ILE A 120 4.16 -19.69 -5.54
CA ILE A 120 4.06 -20.85 -4.65
C ILE A 120 2.83 -20.69 -3.75
N GLN A 121 1.89 -21.63 -3.79
CA GLN A 121 0.67 -21.52 -2.98
C GLN A 121 0.96 -21.92 -1.52
N THR A 122 0.83 -20.97 -0.61
CA THR A 122 0.95 -21.17 0.85
C THR A 122 -0.26 -20.55 1.56
N LYS A 123 -0.49 -20.90 2.83
CA LYS A 123 -1.56 -20.30 3.65
C LYS A 123 -1.43 -18.78 3.72
N ASP A 124 -0.19 -18.28 3.80
CA ASP A 124 0.08 -16.85 3.82
C ASP A 124 -0.36 -16.19 2.50
N ILE A 125 -0.14 -16.84 1.37
CA ILE A 125 -0.55 -16.32 0.06
C ILE A 125 -2.08 -16.31 -0.10
N GLN A 126 -2.77 -17.34 0.38
CA GLN A 126 -4.25 -17.34 0.42
C GLN A 126 -4.77 -16.17 1.26
N ARG A 127 -4.17 -15.94 2.44
CA ARG A 127 -4.53 -14.82 3.29
C ARG A 127 -4.28 -13.46 2.61
N GLN A 128 -3.17 -13.31 1.88
CA GLN A 128 -2.89 -12.08 1.12
C GLN A 128 -3.97 -11.83 0.06
N ASP A 129 -4.40 -12.89 -0.65
CA ASP A 129 -5.43 -12.81 -1.69
C ASP A 129 -6.79 -12.41 -1.10
N GLU A 130 -7.17 -13.02 0.02
CA GLU A 130 -8.43 -12.72 0.72
C GLU A 130 -8.47 -11.25 1.18
N ILE A 131 -7.41 -10.78 1.86
CA ILE A 131 -7.32 -9.41 2.34
C ILE A 131 -7.30 -8.42 1.17
N TYR A 132 -6.51 -8.71 0.13
CA TYR A 132 -6.44 -7.84 -1.05
C TYR A 132 -7.82 -7.69 -1.70
N ARG A 133 -8.52 -8.80 -1.93
CA ARG A 133 -9.84 -8.79 -2.55
C ARG A 133 -10.88 -8.06 -1.68
N ALA A 134 -10.83 -8.24 -0.35
CA ALA A 134 -11.82 -7.69 0.55
C ALA A 134 -11.62 -6.19 0.86
N HIS A 135 -10.38 -5.70 0.81
CA HIS A 135 -10.05 -4.39 1.38
C HIS A 135 -9.20 -3.47 0.49
N ILE A 136 -8.60 -3.97 -0.59
CA ILE A 136 -7.66 -3.22 -1.42
C ILE A 136 -8.14 -3.11 -2.87
N ALA A 137 -8.68 -4.19 -3.46
CA ALA A 137 -9.13 -4.15 -4.84
C ALA A 137 -10.17 -3.02 -5.07
N GLY A 138 -9.92 -2.18 -6.07
CA GLY A 138 -10.76 -1.04 -6.44
C GLY A 138 -10.64 0.19 -5.54
N THR A 139 -9.83 0.18 -4.48
CA THR A 139 -9.62 1.35 -3.63
C THR A 139 -8.55 2.27 -4.22
N ALA A 140 -8.62 3.56 -3.87
CA ALA A 140 -7.56 4.50 -4.20
C ALA A 140 -6.24 4.08 -3.52
N VAL A 141 -5.15 4.12 -4.29
CA VAL A 141 -3.83 3.70 -3.79
C VAL A 141 -3.39 4.58 -2.62
N LEU A 142 -3.52 5.90 -2.78
CA LEU A 142 -3.08 6.86 -1.77
C LEU A 142 -3.81 6.64 -0.44
N ASP A 143 -5.14 6.51 -0.48
CA ASP A 143 -5.96 6.30 0.73
C ASP A 143 -5.59 5.00 1.46
N THR A 144 -5.36 3.92 0.71
CA THR A 144 -4.98 2.62 1.26
C THR A 144 -3.61 2.69 1.94
N MET A 145 -2.63 3.30 1.28
CA MET A 145 -1.27 3.41 1.80
C MET A 145 -1.18 4.42 2.96
N ALA A 146 -1.99 5.48 2.93
CA ALA A 146 -2.16 6.42 4.03
C ALA A 146 -2.75 5.72 5.27
N ALA A 147 -3.81 4.93 5.11
CA ALA A 147 -4.41 4.18 6.21
C ALA A 147 -3.42 3.19 6.86
N ALA A 148 -2.55 2.55 6.07
CA ALA A 148 -1.50 1.69 6.59
C ALA A 148 -0.43 2.50 7.35
N TYR A 149 -0.02 3.66 6.82
CA TYR A 149 0.93 4.56 7.48
C TYR A 149 0.40 5.10 8.81
N ASP A 150 -0.83 5.61 8.83
CA ASP A 150 -1.46 6.13 10.05
C ASP A 150 -1.54 5.06 11.14
N TRP A 151 -1.77 3.80 10.74
CA TRP A 151 -1.71 2.69 11.69
C TRP A 151 -0.31 2.47 12.27
N PHE A 152 0.75 2.51 11.46
CA PHE A 152 2.12 2.39 11.99
C PHE A 152 2.47 3.53 12.95
N VAL A 153 2.08 4.76 12.63
CA VAL A 153 2.24 5.93 13.51
C VAL A 153 1.53 5.68 14.84
N GLY A 154 0.27 5.25 14.79
CA GLY A 154 -0.53 4.94 15.97
C GLY A 154 0.02 3.78 16.82
N ASP A 155 0.43 2.67 16.20
CA ASP A 155 0.92 1.47 16.91
C ASP A 155 2.30 1.69 17.54
N THR A 156 3.19 2.42 16.86
CA THR A 156 4.55 2.68 17.37
C THR A 156 4.60 3.77 18.45
N GLY A 157 3.50 4.49 18.67
CA GLY A 157 3.44 5.63 19.59
C GLY A 157 4.33 6.81 19.16
N LEU A 158 4.85 6.78 17.93
CA LEU A 158 5.59 7.89 17.33
C LEU A 158 4.59 8.99 16.97
N THR A 159 4.86 10.22 17.37
CA THR A 159 3.87 11.28 17.20
C THR A 159 3.92 11.85 15.79
N THR A 160 2.78 12.28 15.27
CA THR A 160 2.71 13.07 14.02
C THR A 160 3.45 14.41 14.12
N ASN A 161 3.80 14.86 15.33
CA ASN A 161 4.67 16.04 15.52
C ASN A 161 6.11 15.78 15.11
N ASP A 162 6.57 14.52 15.15
CA ASP A 162 7.88 14.14 14.63
C ASP A 162 7.85 14.05 13.09
N PHE A 163 6.68 13.77 12.51
CA PHE A 163 6.48 13.54 11.07
C PHE A 163 5.08 13.95 10.58
N PRO A 164 4.79 15.25 10.35
CA PRO A 164 3.46 15.67 9.92
C PRO A 164 3.21 15.28 8.46
N TRP A 165 2.40 14.25 8.23
CA TRP A 165 1.77 14.00 6.94
C TRP A 165 0.37 14.63 6.95
N ARG A 166 0.04 15.42 5.92
CA ARG A 166 -1.26 16.08 5.77
C ARG A 166 -1.94 15.48 4.55
N GLY A 167 -2.48 14.28 4.69
CA GLY A 167 -3.37 13.73 3.66
C GLY A 167 -4.51 14.71 3.40
N TYR A 168 -4.75 15.02 2.13
CA TYR A 168 -5.87 15.86 1.67
C TYR A 168 -6.93 15.01 0.96
#